data_AF-A0A916QRA7-F1
#
_entry.id   AF-A0A916QRA7-F1
#
_cell.length_a   1.000
_cell.length_b   1.000
_cell.length_c   1.000
_cell.angle_alpha   90.00
_cell.angle_beta   90.00
_cell.angle_gamma   90.00
#
_symmetry.space_group_name_H-M   'P 1'
#
loop_
_entity.id
_entity.type
_entity.pdbx_description
1 polymer ?
#
loop_
_entity_poly.entity_id
_entity_poly.type
_entity_poly.pdbx_seq_one_letter_code
_entity_poly.pdbx_strand_id
1 'polypeptide(L)'
;MEIFQKVISVLAFLSIGFSLAEVYLTMNPIWKRKHERVVAESQSVSGNLLSFTIGTIFAINSLFTQEYVSFIDNILFNGLALFYIFVGMSLWVPGERKKGFWTLIKEALNFERKEAGDLAKSFLKPSGAKKIINILSQVAMIDEVIDPREKEFIQSFADHWDIHFSWENFTKNQTENSSVNLINLRQDVNDYLATSPPQKQVSELKDIINALVNIDEEVSEKERLIMGELDGLLSEYISQESNAARYHVIVAPQNERQVQVVTTSLPELTRYEVGEGFAYNSGPFYSKEYADIISDGYRSLNLFSIVTLTLPTEINSINSEDDSTMNN
;
A
#
# COMPACT_ATOMS: atom_id res chain seq x y z
N MET A 1 9.27 32.63 24.45
CA MET A 1 10.16 31.47 24.17
C MET A 1 10.22 30.51 25.35
N GLU A 2 10.61 30.93 26.56
CA GLU A 2 10.73 30.02 27.71
C GLU A 2 9.41 29.37 28.16
N ILE A 3 8.30 30.13 28.18
CA ILE A 3 6.97 29.60 28.53
C ILE A 3 6.53 28.54 27.52
N PHE A 4 6.78 28.79 26.24
CA PHE A 4 6.43 27.87 25.15
C PHE A 4 7.22 26.55 25.25
N GLN A 5 8.53 26.63 25.48
CA GLN A 5 9.38 25.45 25.72
C GLN A 5 8.93 24.65 26.95
N LYS A 6 8.53 25.34 28.02
CA LYS A 6 8.02 24.70 29.24
C LYS A 6 6.67 24.03 29.05
N VAL A 7 5.79 24.60 28.23
CA VAL A 7 4.51 23.97 27.85
C VAL A 7 4.78 22.73 27.01
N ILE A 8 5.66 22.81 26.01
CA ILE A 8 6.02 21.66 25.17
C ILE A 8 6.64 20.54 26.00
N SER A 9 7.54 20.84 26.95
CA SER A 9 8.17 19.80 27.77
C SER A 9 7.17 19.09 28.68
N VAL A 10 6.18 19.81 29.23
CA VAL A 10 5.09 19.20 30.00
C VAL A 10 4.21 18.32 29.10
N LEU A 11 3.88 18.78 27.89
CA LEU A 11 3.10 18.00 26.93
C LEU A 11 3.84 16.73 26.49
N ALA A 12 5.15 16.83 26.23
CA ALA A 12 6.00 15.69 25.90
C ALA A 12 6.15 14.71 27.08
N PHE A 13 6.12 15.18 28.32
CA PHE A 13 6.08 14.27 29.46
C PHE A 13 4.71 13.59 29.62
N LEU A 14 3.63 14.32 29.36
CA LEU A 14 2.27 13.76 29.38
C LEU A 14 2.05 12.73 28.26
N SER A 15 2.70 12.88 27.10
CA SER A 15 2.58 11.91 26.00
C SER A 15 3.00 10.51 26.43
N ILE A 16 4.04 10.37 27.25
CA ILE A 16 4.45 9.07 27.82
C ILE A 16 3.30 8.41 28.60
N GLY A 17 2.53 9.19 29.35
CA GLY A 17 1.37 8.70 30.07
C GLY A 17 0.28 8.17 29.14
N PHE A 18 0.06 8.85 28.02
CA PHE A 18 -0.85 8.39 26.97
C PHE A 18 -0.32 7.14 26.26
N SER A 19 0.96 7.09 25.90
CA SER A 19 1.61 5.91 25.31
C SER A 19 1.50 4.69 26.23
N LEU A 20 1.72 4.88 27.54
CA LEU A 20 1.58 3.80 28.52
C LEU A 20 0.14 3.30 28.61
N ALA A 21 -0.85 4.21 28.61
CA ALA A 21 -2.25 3.86 28.61
C ALA A 21 -2.65 3.12 27.32
N GLU A 22 -2.17 3.57 26.17
CA GLU A 22 -2.37 2.94 24.87
C GLU A 22 -1.80 1.51 24.86
N VAL A 23 -0.54 1.34 25.25
CA VAL A 23 0.10 0.01 25.34
C VAL A 23 -0.71 -0.91 26.25
N TYR A 24 -1.16 -0.42 27.40
CA TYR A 24 -1.99 -1.20 28.32
C TYR A 24 -3.34 -1.61 27.69
N LEU A 25 -4.06 -0.66 27.10
CA LEU A 25 -5.38 -0.89 26.52
C LEU A 25 -5.32 -1.82 25.31
N THR A 26 -4.24 -1.73 24.53
CA THR A 26 -3.97 -2.61 23.39
C THR A 26 -3.59 -4.02 23.85
N MET A 27 -2.74 -4.14 24.88
CA MET A 27 -2.28 -5.44 25.39
C MET A 27 -3.35 -6.20 26.18
N ASN A 28 -4.18 -5.50 26.95
CA ASN A 28 -5.09 -6.11 27.93
C ASN A 28 -6.14 -7.09 27.33
N PRO A 29 -6.83 -6.78 26.21
CA PRO A 29 -7.76 -7.72 25.59
C PRO A 29 -7.08 -9.03 25.16
N ILE A 30 -5.88 -8.92 24.58
CA ILE A 30 -5.11 -10.04 24.07
C ILE A 30 -4.53 -10.86 25.23
N TRP A 31 -4.07 -10.20 26.30
CA TRP A 31 -3.55 -10.87 27.50
C TRP A 31 -4.56 -11.86 28.10
N LYS A 32 -5.85 -11.51 28.11
CA LYS A 32 -6.91 -12.38 28.64
C LYS A 32 -7.13 -13.62 27.76
N ARG A 33 -6.88 -13.51 26.45
CA ARG A 33 -7.21 -14.51 25.43
C ARG A 33 -6.00 -15.21 24.81
N LYS A 34 -4.77 -14.87 25.23
CA LYS A 34 -3.50 -15.45 24.71
C LYS A 34 -3.36 -16.98 24.77
N HIS A 35 -4.27 -17.66 25.47
CA HIS A 35 -4.32 -19.12 25.54
C HIS A 35 -5.15 -19.74 24.40
N GLU A 36 -5.98 -18.94 23.71
CA GLU A 36 -6.78 -19.35 22.56
C GLU A 36 -5.87 -19.44 21.33
N ARG A 37 -5.86 -20.59 20.66
CA ARG A 37 -5.01 -20.83 19.49
C ARG A 37 -5.29 -19.84 18.35
N VAL A 38 -6.57 -19.54 18.10
CA VAL A 38 -7.00 -18.57 17.07
C VAL A 38 -6.44 -17.17 17.34
N VAL A 39 -6.27 -16.77 18.61
CA VAL A 39 -5.72 -15.45 18.97
C VAL A 39 -4.22 -15.40 18.77
N ALA A 40 -3.53 -16.51 19.01
CA ALA A 40 -2.11 -16.64 18.72
C ALA A 40 -1.86 -16.61 17.20
N GLU A 41 -2.57 -17.44 16.45
CA GLU A 41 -2.43 -17.53 14.99
C GLU A 41 -2.79 -16.22 14.27
N SER A 42 -3.67 -15.39 14.83
CA SER A 42 -4.02 -14.09 14.24
C SER A 42 -2.97 -12.97 14.42
N GLN A 43 -1.88 -13.21 15.16
CA GLN A 43 -0.84 -12.20 15.35
C GLN A 43 0.28 -12.41 14.34
N SER A 44 0.60 -11.36 13.57
CA SER A 44 1.76 -11.46 12.68
C SER A 44 3.06 -11.40 13.48
N VAL A 45 3.74 -12.54 13.62
CA VAL A 45 5.06 -12.63 14.25
C VAL A 45 6.09 -11.86 13.43
N SER A 46 6.05 -11.97 12.10
CA SER A 46 6.96 -11.24 11.20
C SER A 46 6.79 -9.72 11.30
N GLY A 47 5.54 -9.23 11.24
CA GLY A 47 5.26 -7.79 11.36
C GLY A 47 5.67 -7.22 12.71
N ASN A 48 5.49 -7.98 13.79
CA ASN A 48 5.93 -7.55 15.11
C ASN A 48 7.46 -7.65 15.30
N LEU A 49 8.15 -8.61 14.66
CA LEU A 49 9.62 -8.67 14.63
C LEU A 49 10.22 -7.47 13.91
N LEU A 50 9.65 -7.07 12.78
CA LEU A 50 10.06 -5.87 12.05
C LEU A 50 9.86 -4.62 12.92
N SER A 51 8.67 -4.48 13.51
CA SER A 51 8.34 -3.38 14.42
C SER A 51 9.30 -3.30 15.61
N PHE A 52 9.63 -4.44 16.22
CA PHE A 52 10.61 -4.53 17.30
C PHE A 52 12.02 -4.13 16.85
N THR A 53 12.43 -4.54 15.64
CA THR A 53 13.77 -4.24 15.10
C THR A 53 13.92 -2.75 14.82
N ILE A 54 12.95 -2.17 14.11
CA ILE A 54 12.90 -0.74 13.80
C ILE A 54 12.83 0.07 15.10
N GLY A 55 11.91 -0.25 16.00
CA GLY A 55 11.77 0.46 17.26
C GLY A 55 13.02 0.33 18.15
N THR A 56 13.79 -0.76 18.06
CA THR A 56 15.08 -0.90 18.75
C THR A 56 16.12 0.04 18.17
N ILE A 57 16.21 0.16 16.85
CA ILE A 57 17.11 1.12 16.18
C ILE A 57 16.77 2.55 16.61
N PHE A 58 15.48 2.92 16.61
CA PHE A 58 15.03 4.23 17.07
C PHE A 58 15.31 4.47 18.55
N ALA A 59 15.05 3.48 19.43
CA ALA A 59 15.39 3.61 20.84
C ALA A 59 16.89 3.87 21.04
N ILE A 60 17.76 3.13 20.36
CA ILE A 60 19.22 3.33 20.42
C ILE A 60 19.58 4.74 19.93
N ASN A 61 19.00 5.17 18.80
CA ASN A 61 19.24 6.51 18.26
C ASN A 61 18.81 7.61 19.25
N SER A 62 17.60 7.51 19.82
CA SER A 62 17.09 8.46 20.81
C SER A 62 17.93 8.50 22.10
N LEU A 63 18.54 7.38 22.48
CA LEU A 63 19.49 7.34 23.59
C LEU A 63 20.75 8.16 23.27
N PHE A 64 21.28 8.06 22.05
CA PHE A 64 22.44 8.84 21.59
C PHE A 64 22.13 10.34 21.43
N THR A 65 20.93 10.69 20.97
CA THR A 65 20.49 12.09 20.83
C THR A 65 19.97 12.71 22.13
N GLN A 66 19.95 11.95 23.23
CA GLN A 66 19.44 12.35 24.55
C GLN A 66 17.96 12.75 24.54
N GLU A 67 17.18 12.20 23.61
CA GLU A 67 15.74 12.38 23.53
C GLU A 67 15.01 11.36 24.41
N TYR A 68 15.01 11.59 25.72
CA TYR A 68 14.50 10.63 26.70
C TYR A 68 13.00 10.29 26.53
N VAL A 69 12.18 11.24 26.06
CA VAL A 69 10.76 10.99 25.79
C VAL A 69 10.60 9.98 24.66
N SER A 70 11.22 10.25 23.51
CA SER A 70 11.24 9.35 22.36
C SER A 70 11.84 7.99 22.72
N PHE A 71 12.89 7.96 23.55
CA PHE A 71 13.49 6.73 24.03
C PHE A 71 12.48 5.89 24.83
N ILE A 72 11.79 6.50 25.81
CA ILE A 72 10.82 5.80 26.65
C ILE A 72 9.65 5.28 25.80
N ASP A 73 9.12 6.10 24.88
CA ASP A 73 8.04 5.67 23.98
C ASP A 73 8.46 4.46 23.13
N ASN A 74 9.63 4.51 22.49
CA ASN A 74 10.13 3.38 21.70
C ASN A 74 10.31 2.11 22.56
N ILE A 75 10.78 2.24 23.81
CA ILE A 75 10.88 1.10 24.73
C ILE A 75 9.51 0.51 25.05
N LEU A 76 8.49 1.35 25.28
CA LEU A 76 7.11 0.90 25.54
C LEU A 76 6.54 0.12 24.34
N PHE A 77 6.68 0.67 23.13
CA PHE A 77 6.17 0.01 21.91
C PHE A 77 6.99 -1.23 21.51
N ASN A 78 8.30 -1.26 21.78
CA ASN A 78 9.09 -2.49 21.64
C ASN A 78 8.63 -3.57 22.62
N GLY A 79 8.30 -3.19 23.85
CA GLY A 79 7.72 -4.12 24.83
C GLY A 79 6.39 -4.69 24.34
N LEU A 80 5.55 -3.86 23.72
CA LEU A 80 4.29 -4.29 23.12
C LEU A 80 4.50 -5.24 21.92
N ALA A 81 5.42 -4.90 21.01
CA ALA A 81 5.77 -5.75 19.88
C ALA A 81 6.29 -7.12 20.36
N LEU A 82 7.17 -7.12 21.38
CA LEU A 82 7.70 -8.35 21.97
C LEU A 82 6.60 -9.20 22.62
N PHE A 83 5.64 -8.56 23.29
CA PHE A 83 4.46 -9.25 23.79
C PHE A 83 3.68 -9.96 22.67
N TYR A 84 3.42 -9.28 21.55
CA TYR A 84 2.71 -9.86 20.42
C TYR A 84 3.49 -10.98 19.72
N ILE A 85 4.82 -10.87 19.61
CA ILE A 85 5.68 -11.95 19.13
C ILE A 85 5.49 -13.20 20.00
N PHE A 86 5.52 -13.05 21.33
CA PHE A 86 5.31 -14.19 22.23
C PHE A 86 3.91 -14.80 22.10
N VAL A 87 2.89 -13.97 21.87
CA VAL A 87 1.52 -14.45 21.66
C VAL A 87 1.44 -15.21 20.34
N GLY A 88 1.96 -14.65 19.25
CA GLY A 88 1.98 -15.28 17.93
C GLY A 88 2.74 -16.61 17.88
N MET A 89 3.80 -16.73 18.68
CA MET A 89 4.52 -17.99 18.89
C MET A 89 3.74 -19.05 19.68
N SER A 90 2.48 -18.79 20.04
CA SER A 90 1.63 -19.73 20.78
C SER A 90 2.21 -20.17 22.13
N LEU A 91 3.07 -19.33 22.74
CA LEU A 91 3.81 -19.68 23.97
C LEU A 91 2.89 -20.03 25.15
N TRP A 92 1.69 -19.47 25.18
CA TRP A 92 0.70 -19.68 26.23
C TRP A 92 -0.38 -20.72 25.91
N VAL A 93 -0.43 -21.21 24.66
CA VAL A 93 -1.43 -22.17 24.17
C VAL A 93 -1.19 -23.56 24.79
N PRO A 94 -2.22 -24.25 25.32
CA PRO A 94 -2.08 -25.59 25.87
C PRO A 94 -1.58 -26.59 24.81
N GLY A 95 -0.54 -27.38 25.13
CA GLY A 95 0.05 -28.38 24.22
C GLY A 95 1.39 -27.96 23.61
N GLU A 96 1.63 -26.65 23.44
CA GLU A 96 2.84 -26.09 22.82
C GLU A 96 3.97 -25.78 23.83
N ARG A 97 3.64 -25.77 25.13
CA ARG A 97 4.54 -25.39 26.24
C ARG A 97 5.79 -26.27 26.44
N LYS A 98 5.91 -27.39 25.72
CA LYS A 98 7.08 -28.30 25.80
C LYS A 98 8.09 -28.06 24.68
N LYS A 99 7.80 -27.20 23.71
CA LYS A 99 8.68 -26.92 22.57
C LYS A 99 9.71 -25.85 22.95
N GLY A 100 10.88 -25.91 22.32
CA GLY A 100 11.94 -24.91 22.52
C GLY A 100 11.59 -23.58 21.88
N PHE A 101 12.11 -22.48 22.43
CA PHE A 101 11.88 -21.11 21.94
C PHE A 101 12.13 -20.96 20.43
N TRP A 102 13.27 -21.47 19.95
CA TRP A 102 13.63 -21.46 18.53
C TRP A 102 12.71 -22.34 17.66
N THR A 103 12.15 -23.40 18.23
CA THR A 103 11.17 -24.24 17.53
C THR A 103 9.86 -23.48 17.34
N LEU A 104 9.41 -22.73 18.35
CA LEU A 104 8.20 -21.92 18.28
C LEU A 104 8.34 -20.73 17.31
N ILE A 105 9.50 -20.06 17.27
CA ILE A 105 9.80 -19.03 16.26
C ILE A 105 9.69 -19.65 14.86
N LYS A 106 10.41 -20.75 14.63
CA LYS A 106 10.44 -21.39 13.31
C LYS A 106 9.07 -21.93 12.90
N GLU A 107 8.27 -22.43 13.83
CA GLU A 107 6.90 -22.86 13.56
C GLU A 107 5.99 -21.67 13.25
N ALA A 108 6.05 -20.59 14.01
CA ALA A 108 5.22 -19.40 13.77
C ALA A 108 5.51 -18.75 12.41
N LEU A 109 6.79 -18.58 12.06
CA LEU A 109 7.19 -18.07 10.74
C LEU A 109 6.78 -19.03 9.60
N ASN A 110 6.89 -20.34 9.82
CA ASN A 110 6.38 -21.32 8.84
C ASN A 110 4.86 -21.38 8.79
N PHE A 111 4.15 -21.02 9.85
CA PHE A 111 2.69 -20.95 9.89
C PHE A 111 2.19 -19.73 9.13
N GLU A 112 2.79 -18.55 9.30
CA GLU A 112 2.51 -17.38 8.46
C GLU A 112 2.77 -17.70 6.97
N ARG A 113 3.88 -18.38 6.67
CA ARG A 113 4.19 -18.86 5.31
C ARG A 113 3.18 -19.88 4.79
N LYS A 114 2.61 -20.71 5.67
CA LYS A 114 1.55 -21.66 5.31
C LYS A 114 0.20 -20.99 5.15
N GLU A 115 -0.12 -19.93 5.90
CA GLU A 115 -1.31 -19.11 5.69
C GLU A 115 -1.31 -18.46 4.30
N ALA A 116 -0.16 -17.97 3.84
CA ALA A 116 0.00 -17.50 2.45
C ALA A 116 -0.29 -18.63 1.42
N GLY A 117 0.10 -19.87 1.71
CA GLY A 117 -0.24 -21.04 0.88
C GLY A 117 -1.69 -21.55 1.06
N ASP A 118 -2.31 -21.30 2.20
CA ASP A 118 -3.72 -21.61 2.49
C ASP A 118 -4.65 -20.51 1.94
N LEU A 119 -4.16 -19.28 1.72
CA LEU A 119 -4.78 -18.23 0.91
C LEU A 119 -5.02 -18.71 -0.52
N ALA A 120 -4.04 -19.36 -1.15
CA ALA A 120 -4.21 -19.96 -2.49
C ALA A 120 -5.29 -21.05 -2.55
N LYS A 121 -5.46 -21.82 -1.47
CA LYS A 121 -6.49 -22.88 -1.39
C LYS A 121 -7.87 -22.37 -0.99
N SER A 122 -7.93 -21.28 -0.24
CA SER A 122 -9.18 -20.67 0.24
C SER A 122 -9.75 -19.67 -0.76
N PHE A 123 -8.90 -19.10 -1.63
CA PHE A 123 -9.32 -18.24 -2.73
C PHE A 123 -9.85 -19.07 -3.91
N LEU A 124 -11.17 -19.33 -3.88
CA LEU A 124 -11.89 -20.04 -4.93
C LEU A 124 -11.65 -19.39 -6.30
N LYS A 125 -11.51 -20.22 -7.35
CA LYS A 125 -11.22 -19.77 -8.72
C LYS A 125 -12.12 -18.58 -9.12
N PRO A 126 -11.56 -17.37 -9.24
CA PRO A 126 -12.34 -16.17 -9.46
C PRO A 126 -12.79 -16.03 -10.92
N SER A 127 -13.89 -15.29 -11.14
CA SER A 127 -14.22 -14.79 -12.48
C SER A 127 -13.12 -13.80 -12.89
N GLY A 128 -12.32 -14.17 -13.91
CA GLY A 128 -11.15 -13.39 -14.30
C GLY A 128 -9.81 -13.90 -13.74
N ALA A 129 -9.72 -15.13 -13.24
CA ALA A 129 -8.49 -15.72 -12.70
C ALA A 129 -7.23 -15.52 -13.57
N LYS A 130 -7.35 -15.56 -14.91
CA LYS A 130 -6.23 -15.28 -15.82
C LYS A 130 -5.74 -13.82 -15.75
N LYS A 131 -6.67 -12.85 -15.58
CA LYS A 131 -6.32 -11.44 -15.37
C LYS A 131 -5.61 -11.26 -14.02
N ILE A 132 -6.08 -11.95 -12.97
CA ILE A 132 -5.43 -11.92 -11.66
C ILE A 132 -4.01 -12.47 -11.74
N ILE A 133 -3.79 -13.64 -12.37
CA ILE A 133 -2.43 -14.15 -12.56
C ILE A 133 -1.55 -13.14 -13.30
N ASN A 134 -2.08 -12.47 -14.34
CA ASN A 134 -1.32 -11.45 -15.07
C ASN A 134 -0.97 -10.23 -14.20
N ILE A 135 -1.89 -9.79 -13.33
CA ILE A 135 -1.67 -8.70 -12.37
C ILE A 135 -0.58 -9.11 -11.38
N LEU A 136 -0.70 -10.28 -10.75
CA LEU A 136 0.27 -10.78 -9.79
C LEU A 136 1.68 -10.93 -10.41
N SER A 137 1.76 -11.46 -11.64
CA SER A 137 3.03 -11.59 -12.36
C SER A 137 3.64 -10.23 -12.73
N GLN A 138 2.83 -9.21 -13.01
CA GLN A 138 3.34 -7.84 -13.24
C GLN A 138 3.83 -7.19 -11.95
N VAL A 139 3.13 -7.42 -10.83
CA VAL A 139 3.57 -6.96 -9.51
C VAL A 139 4.95 -7.55 -9.17
N ALA A 140 5.12 -8.87 -9.27
CA ALA A 140 6.42 -9.53 -9.04
C ALA A 140 7.53 -9.12 -10.04
N MET A 141 7.22 -8.31 -11.06
CA MET A 141 8.17 -7.83 -12.06
C MET A 141 8.45 -6.32 -11.96
N ILE A 142 7.91 -5.63 -10.96
CA ILE A 142 8.12 -4.18 -10.79
C ILE A 142 9.61 -3.83 -10.74
N ASP A 143 10.41 -4.64 -10.05
CA ASP A 143 11.85 -4.46 -9.91
C ASP A 143 12.69 -5.15 -10.98
N GLU A 144 12.06 -5.59 -12.08
CA GLU A 144 12.70 -6.22 -13.25
C GLU A 144 13.41 -7.56 -12.97
N VAL A 145 13.47 -7.98 -11.70
CA VAL A 145 14.01 -9.24 -11.21
C VAL A 145 12.92 -9.95 -10.41
N ILE A 146 12.55 -11.16 -10.82
CA ILE A 146 11.55 -11.98 -10.11
C ILE A 146 12.27 -12.89 -9.12
N ASP A 147 11.90 -12.84 -7.84
CA ASP A 147 12.42 -13.79 -6.84
C ASP A 147 11.79 -15.18 -7.07
N PRO A 148 12.57 -16.28 -6.97
CA PRO A 148 12.03 -17.63 -7.08
C PRO A 148 10.85 -17.94 -6.14
N ARG A 149 10.77 -17.29 -4.97
CA ARG A 149 9.70 -17.43 -3.98
C ARG A 149 8.41 -16.77 -4.45
N GLU A 150 8.47 -15.57 -5.02
CA GLU A 150 7.30 -14.90 -5.62
C GLU A 150 6.75 -15.71 -6.79
N LYS A 151 7.67 -16.23 -7.61
CA LYS A 151 7.34 -17.12 -8.72
C LYS A 151 6.60 -18.37 -8.25
N GLU A 152 7.12 -19.04 -7.22
CA GLU A 152 6.49 -20.21 -6.61
C GLU A 152 5.12 -19.87 -6.01
N PHE A 153 5.00 -18.74 -5.34
CA PHE A 153 3.75 -18.25 -4.78
C PHE A 153 2.69 -18.05 -5.87
N ILE A 154 2.99 -17.30 -6.92
CA ILE A 154 2.05 -17.06 -8.04
C ILE A 154 1.72 -18.36 -8.78
N GLN A 155 2.71 -19.23 -8.98
CA GLN A 155 2.51 -20.53 -9.62
C GLN A 155 1.52 -21.39 -8.82
N SER A 156 1.52 -21.30 -7.48
CA SER A 156 0.56 -22.05 -6.65
C SER A 156 -0.91 -21.70 -6.95
N PHE A 157 -1.21 -20.43 -7.26
CA PHE A 157 -2.56 -20.00 -7.69
C PHE A 157 -2.86 -20.48 -9.11
N ALA A 158 -1.89 -20.36 -10.03
CA ALA A 158 -2.07 -20.81 -11.40
C ALA A 158 -2.37 -22.32 -11.47
N ASP A 159 -1.62 -23.12 -10.72
CA ASP A 159 -1.80 -24.56 -10.62
C ASP A 159 -3.13 -24.91 -9.95
N HIS A 160 -3.48 -24.23 -8.85
CA HIS A 160 -4.75 -24.47 -8.15
C HIS A 160 -5.98 -24.14 -9.02
N TRP A 161 -5.86 -23.13 -9.88
CA TRP A 161 -6.93 -22.73 -10.79
C TRP A 161 -6.91 -23.40 -12.16
N ASP A 162 -5.97 -24.34 -12.38
CA ASP A 162 -5.76 -25.03 -13.65
C ASP A 162 -5.56 -24.03 -14.82
N ILE A 163 -4.66 -23.07 -14.60
CA ILE A 163 -4.28 -22.03 -15.56
C ILE A 163 -2.88 -22.34 -16.06
N HIS A 164 -2.75 -22.68 -17.33
CA HIS A 164 -1.45 -22.77 -17.98
C HIS A 164 -0.82 -21.38 -18.15
N PHE A 165 0.14 -21.08 -17.26
CA PHE A 165 0.93 -19.86 -17.27
C PHE A 165 2.40 -20.18 -17.57
N SER A 166 3.03 -19.39 -18.45
CA SER A 166 4.44 -19.54 -18.80
C SER A 166 5.19 -18.25 -18.50
N TRP A 167 6.07 -18.32 -17.51
CA TRP A 167 6.97 -17.23 -17.11
C TRP A 167 7.88 -16.79 -18.26
N GLU A 168 8.37 -17.73 -19.08
CA GLU A 168 9.26 -17.39 -20.19
C GLU A 168 8.55 -16.53 -21.24
N ASN A 169 7.28 -16.82 -21.55
CA ASN A 169 6.50 -16.03 -22.50
C ASN A 169 6.12 -14.67 -21.91
N PHE A 170 5.85 -14.62 -20.60
CA PHE A 170 5.51 -13.40 -19.91
C PHE A 170 6.68 -12.41 -19.88
N THR A 171 7.88 -12.86 -19.46
CA THR A 171 9.08 -12.01 -19.40
C THR A 171 9.52 -11.51 -20.78
N LYS A 172 9.33 -12.29 -21.85
CA LYS A 172 9.65 -11.86 -23.23
C LYS A 172 8.78 -10.72 -23.76
N ASN A 173 7.56 -10.57 -23.23
CA ASN A 173 6.61 -9.56 -23.68
C ASN A 173 6.67 -8.27 -22.84
N GLN A 174 7.44 -8.26 -21.76
CA GLN A 174 7.68 -7.06 -20.95
C GLN A 174 8.58 -6.09 -21.70
N THR A 175 8.27 -4.79 -21.60
CA THR A 175 9.13 -3.75 -22.20
C THR A 175 10.29 -3.44 -21.26
N GLU A 176 11.45 -3.04 -21.80
CA GLU A 176 12.60 -2.58 -20.99
C GLU A 176 12.28 -1.27 -20.22
N ASN A 177 11.14 -0.62 -20.51
CA ASN A 177 10.74 0.62 -19.87
C ASN A 177 9.82 0.36 -18.66
N SER A 178 10.40 0.44 -17.45
CA SER A 178 9.68 0.24 -16.19
C SER A 178 8.44 1.13 -16.03
N SER A 179 8.46 2.39 -16.48
CA SER A 179 7.30 3.28 -16.40
C SER A 179 6.11 2.78 -17.23
N VAL A 180 6.37 2.21 -18.41
CA VAL A 180 5.33 1.62 -19.27
C VAL A 180 4.72 0.38 -18.61
N ASN A 181 5.54 -0.43 -17.94
CA ASN A 181 5.06 -1.62 -17.24
C ASN A 181 4.15 -1.25 -16.06
N LEU A 182 4.46 -0.17 -15.32
CA LEU A 182 3.59 0.35 -14.25
C LEU A 182 2.22 0.83 -14.77
N ILE A 183 2.22 1.51 -15.93
CA ILE A 183 0.98 1.97 -16.58
C ILE A 183 0.12 0.78 -17.01
N ASN A 184 0.74 -0.24 -17.61
CA ASN A 184 0.06 -1.46 -18.03
C ASN A 184 -0.55 -2.21 -16.84
N LEU A 185 0.19 -2.32 -15.72
CA LEU A 185 -0.30 -2.95 -14.50
C LEU A 185 -1.55 -2.25 -13.97
N ARG A 186 -1.54 -0.91 -13.88
CA ARG A 186 -2.72 -0.14 -13.48
C ARG A 186 -3.90 -0.38 -14.43
N GLN A 187 -3.64 -0.40 -15.74
CA GLN A 187 -4.68 -0.65 -16.74
C GLN A 187 -5.28 -2.04 -16.58
N ASP A 188 -4.46 -3.07 -16.36
CA ASP A 188 -4.93 -4.45 -16.17
C ASP A 188 -5.78 -4.61 -14.90
N VAL A 189 -5.45 -3.88 -13.83
CA VAL A 189 -6.28 -3.81 -12.63
C VAL A 189 -7.62 -3.15 -12.94
N ASN A 190 -7.64 -2.00 -13.64
CA ASN A 190 -8.89 -1.36 -14.06
C ASN A 190 -9.73 -2.27 -14.96
N ASP A 191 -9.12 -2.94 -15.92
CA ASP A 191 -9.79 -3.89 -16.81
C ASP A 191 -10.38 -5.09 -16.05
N TYR A 192 -9.72 -5.52 -14.98
CA TYR A 192 -10.26 -6.54 -14.08
C TYR A 192 -11.45 -6.00 -13.29
N LEU A 193 -11.35 -4.81 -12.69
CA LEU A 193 -12.44 -4.18 -11.94
C LEU A 193 -13.65 -3.86 -12.85
N ALA A 194 -13.42 -3.52 -14.11
CA ALA A 194 -14.47 -3.31 -15.12
C ALA A 194 -15.30 -4.58 -15.40
N THR A 195 -14.78 -5.77 -15.08
CA THR A 195 -15.58 -7.02 -15.13
C THR A 195 -16.61 -7.13 -14.01
N SER A 196 -16.67 -6.13 -13.12
CA SER A 196 -17.54 -6.07 -11.95
C SER A 196 -17.41 -7.30 -11.01
N PRO A 197 -16.18 -7.66 -10.57
CA PRO A 197 -15.98 -8.78 -9.64
C PRO A 197 -16.64 -8.50 -8.27
N PRO A 198 -17.07 -9.53 -7.52
CA PRO A 198 -17.59 -9.34 -6.17
C PRO A 198 -16.58 -8.61 -5.26
N GLN A 199 -17.03 -7.69 -4.40
CA GLN A 199 -16.15 -6.91 -3.51
C GLN A 199 -15.24 -7.79 -2.65
N LYS A 200 -15.76 -8.92 -2.16
CA LYS A 200 -14.97 -9.91 -1.41
C LYS A 200 -13.77 -10.42 -2.22
N GLN A 201 -13.96 -10.68 -3.51
CA GLN A 201 -12.90 -11.14 -4.41
C GLN A 201 -11.83 -10.06 -4.63
N VAL A 202 -12.23 -8.78 -4.63
CA VAL A 202 -11.31 -7.65 -4.74
C VAL A 202 -10.52 -7.44 -3.45
N SER A 203 -11.16 -7.62 -2.28
CA SER A 203 -10.48 -7.63 -0.99
C SER A 203 -9.44 -8.74 -0.90
N GLU A 204 -9.82 -9.96 -1.28
CA GLU A 204 -8.90 -11.11 -1.30
C GLU A 204 -7.74 -10.89 -2.29
N LEU A 205 -7.99 -10.28 -3.46
CA LEU A 205 -6.91 -9.89 -4.38
C LEU A 205 -5.96 -8.86 -3.76
N LYS A 206 -6.50 -7.84 -3.08
CA LYS A 206 -5.69 -6.84 -2.36
C LYS A 206 -4.79 -7.51 -1.32
N ASP A 207 -5.33 -8.45 -0.55
CA ASP A 207 -4.57 -9.20 0.46
C ASP A 207 -3.48 -10.06 -0.19
N ILE A 208 -3.75 -10.70 -1.33
CA ILE A 208 -2.77 -11.50 -2.07
C ILE A 208 -1.65 -10.64 -2.66
N ILE A 209 -1.96 -9.46 -3.22
CA ILE A 209 -0.95 -8.53 -3.73
C ILE A 209 -0.05 -8.05 -2.59
N ASN A 210 -0.65 -7.70 -1.44
CA ASN A 210 0.12 -7.34 -0.24
C ASN A 210 1.01 -8.50 0.22
N ALA A 211 0.48 -9.73 0.26
CA ALA A 211 1.27 -10.90 0.63
C ALA A 211 2.45 -11.10 -0.33
N LEU A 212 2.23 -10.99 -1.64
CA LEU A 212 3.23 -11.15 -2.69
C LEU A 212 4.42 -10.19 -2.52
N VAL A 213 4.15 -8.90 -2.38
CA VAL A 213 5.19 -7.85 -2.22
C VAL A 213 5.99 -8.00 -0.93
N ASN A 214 5.48 -8.73 0.06
CA ASN A 214 6.19 -8.95 1.33
C ASN A 214 6.91 -10.31 1.38
N ILE A 215 6.91 -11.12 0.31
CA ILE A 215 7.48 -12.49 0.31
C ILE A 215 8.99 -12.49 0.54
N ASP A 216 9.69 -11.52 -0.02
CA ASP A 216 11.14 -11.45 0.04
C ASP A 216 11.68 -10.66 1.24
N GLU A 217 10.79 -10.09 2.06
CA GLU A 217 11.04 -9.25 3.24
C GLU A 217 11.70 -7.89 2.92
N GLU A 218 11.78 -7.47 1.65
CA GLU A 218 12.36 -6.19 1.23
C GLU A 218 11.46 -5.47 0.22
N VAL A 219 10.70 -4.46 0.65
CA VAL A 219 9.86 -3.67 -0.27
C VAL A 219 10.66 -2.53 -0.91
N SER A 220 10.76 -2.53 -2.23
CA SER A 220 11.50 -1.52 -2.97
C SER A 220 10.77 -0.17 -3.03
N GLU A 221 11.46 0.87 -3.50
CA GLU A 221 10.83 2.18 -3.73
C GLU A 221 9.77 2.13 -4.83
N LYS A 222 10.02 1.37 -5.91
CA LYS A 222 9.09 1.22 -7.03
C LYS A 222 7.83 0.45 -6.60
N GLU A 223 8.00 -0.58 -5.79
CA GLU A 223 6.88 -1.35 -5.25
C GLU A 223 6.01 -0.50 -4.33
N ARG A 224 6.62 0.23 -3.38
CA ARG A 224 5.86 1.18 -2.53
C ARG A 224 5.07 2.19 -3.35
N LEU A 225 5.67 2.72 -4.41
CA LEU A 225 5.04 3.69 -5.29
C LEU A 225 3.77 3.11 -5.93
N ILE A 226 3.87 1.97 -6.59
CA ILE A 226 2.72 1.40 -7.29
C ILE A 226 1.69 0.82 -6.32
N MET A 227 2.12 0.34 -5.16
CA MET A 227 1.22 -0.17 -4.13
C MET A 227 0.26 0.91 -3.62
N GLY A 228 0.72 2.16 -3.48
CA GLY A 228 -0.17 3.28 -3.15
C GLY A 228 -1.27 3.50 -4.20
N GLU A 229 -0.93 3.37 -5.48
CA GLU A 229 -1.90 3.48 -6.58
C GLU A 229 -2.89 2.32 -6.60
N LEU A 230 -2.41 1.08 -6.48
CA LEU A 230 -3.25 -0.12 -6.50
C LEU A 230 -4.14 -0.20 -5.26
N ASP A 231 -3.62 0.16 -4.09
CA ASP A 231 -4.39 0.15 -2.84
C ASP A 231 -5.58 1.12 -2.93
N GLY A 232 -5.37 2.31 -3.50
CA GLY A 232 -6.45 3.26 -3.72
C GLY A 232 -7.51 2.76 -4.69
N LEU A 233 -7.11 2.18 -5.83
CA LEU A 233 -8.03 1.61 -6.82
C LEU A 233 -8.90 0.48 -6.24
N LEU A 234 -8.26 -0.47 -5.57
CA LEU A 234 -8.95 -1.62 -4.99
C LEU A 234 -9.84 -1.19 -3.82
N SER A 235 -9.37 -0.27 -2.98
CA SER A 235 -10.13 0.23 -1.82
C SER A 235 -11.37 1.03 -2.24
N GLU A 236 -11.26 1.88 -3.26
CA GLU A 236 -12.42 2.60 -3.81
C GLU A 236 -13.48 1.63 -4.32
N TYR A 237 -13.07 0.59 -5.05
CA TYR A 237 -14.00 -0.42 -5.55
C TYR A 237 -14.73 -1.16 -4.41
N ILE A 238 -14.00 -1.47 -3.32
CA ILE A 238 -14.55 -2.17 -2.16
C ILE A 238 -15.47 -1.26 -1.34
N SER A 239 -15.04 -0.04 -1.02
CA SER A 239 -15.78 0.85 -0.12
C SER A 239 -16.96 1.54 -0.81
N GLN A 240 -16.90 1.71 -2.14
CA GLN A 240 -17.79 2.61 -2.90
C GLN A 240 -17.80 4.06 -2.37
N GLU A 241 -16.84 4.41 -1.51
CA GLU A 241 -16.69 5.73 -0.90
C GLU A 241 -15.38 6.38 -1.36
N SER A 242 -15.51 7.59 -1.90
CA SER A 242 -14.40 8.39 -2.40
C SER A 242 -13.85 9.30 -1.28
N ASN A 243 -13.03 8.74 -0.39
CA ASN A 243 -12.34 9.52 0.66
C ASN A 243 -10.81 9.60 0.49
N ALA A 244 -10.24 8.95 -0.52
CA ALA A 244 -8.81 9.02 -0.80
C ALA A 244 -8.46 10.29 -1.60
N ALA A 245 -7.27 10.85 -1.35
CA ALA A 245 -6.74 11.97 -2.11
C ALA A 245 -6.62 11.59 -3.60
N ARG A 246 -7.21 12.39 -4.48
CA ARG A 246 -7.22 12.16 -5.92
C ARG A 246 -6.25 13.11 -6.61
N TYR A 247 -5.17 12.58 -7.14
CA TYR A 247 -4.24 13.34 -7.96
C TYR A 247 -4.72 13.35 -9.40
N HIS A 248 -4.57 14.50 -10.05
CA HIS A 248 -4.85 14.70 -11.46
C HIS A 248 -3.61 15.21 -12.15
N VAL A 249 -3.37 14.73 -13.36
CA VAL A 249 -2.31 15.26 -14.22
C VAL A 249 -2.96 16.18 -15.24
N ILE A 250 -2.60 17.46 -15.18
CA ILE A 250 -3.05 18.46 -16.13
C ILE A 250 -2.02 18.56 -17.24
N VAL A 251 -2.47 18.58 -18.48
CA VAL A 251 -1.67 18.82 -19.68
C VAL A 251 -2.16 20.10 -20.36
N ALA A 252 -1.28 21.07 -20.56
CA ALA A 252 -1.61 22.34 -21.19
C ALA A 252 -0.81 22.53 -22.49
N PRO A 253 -1.41 22.27 -23.66
CA PRO A 253 -0.78 22.54 -24.95
C PRO A 253 -0.56 24.04 -25.15
N GLN A 254 0.61 24.41 -25.65
CA GLN A 254 1.03 25.79 -25.90
C GLN A 254 0.91 26.19 -27.38
N ASN A 255 0.72 25.22 -28.29
CA ASN A 255 0.58 25.47 -29.73
C ASN A 255 -0.25 24.38 -30.42
N GLU A 256 -0.72 24.66 -31.65
CA GLU A 256 -1.56 23.72 -32.42
C GLU A 256 -0.92 22.36 -32.68
N ARG A 257 0.42 22.28 -32.77
CA ARG A 257 1.10 20.98 -32.93
C ARG A 257 0.96 20.12 -31.70
N GLN A 258 1.11 20.71 -30.51
CA GLN A 258 0.90 20.00 -29.25
C GLN A 258 -0.57 19.59 -29.06
N VAL A 259 -1.52 20.40 -29.55
CA VAL A 259 -2.93 20.00 -29.58
C VAL A 259 -3.11 18.74 -30.44
N GLN A 260 -2.52 18.71 -31.64
CA GLN A 260 -2.58 17.53 -32.51
C GLN A 260 -1.94 16.30 -31.86
N VAL A 261 -0.81 16.45 -31.16
CA VAL A 261 -0.16 15.36 -30.42
C VAL A 261 -1.11 14.79 -29.36
N VAL A 262 -1.76 15.65 -28.57
CA VAL A 262 -2.73 15.20 -27.55
C VAL A 262 -3.90 14.48 -28.20
N THR A 263 -4.53 15.07 -29.22
CA THR A 263 -5.72 14.47 -29.85
C THR A 263 -5.42 13.16 -30.59
N THR A 264 -4.20 12.98 -31.11
CA THR A 264 -3.82 11.80 -31.89
C THR A 264 -3.26 10.69 -31.00
N SER A 265 -2.41 11.03 -30.05
CA SER A 265 -1.62 10.06 -29.28
C SER A 265 -2.20 9.78 -27.89
N LEU A 266 -3.04 10.66 -27.36
CA LEU A 266 -3.58 10.59 -26.00
C LEU A 266 -5.11 10.82 -26.00
N PRO A 267 -5.89 10.01 -26.73
CA PRO A 267 -7.34 10.18 -26.87
C PRO A 267 -8.12 10.02 -25.55
N GLU A 268 -7.51 9.40 -24.55
CA GLU A 268 -8.07 9.20 -23.21
C GLU A 268 -8.12 10.48 -22.38
N LEU A 269 -7.37 11.52 -22.77
CA LEU A 269 -7.34 12.79 -22.05
C LEU A 269 -8.64 13.57 -22.23
N THR A 270 -9.23 14.00 -21.13
CA THR A 270 -10.46 14.80 -21.15
C THR A 270 -10.11 16.27 -21.28
N ARG A 271 -10.71 16.97 -22.26
CA ARG A 271 -10.53 18.41 -22.46
C ARG A 271 -11.47 19.21 -21.55
N TYR A 272 -10.97 20.27 -20.93
CA TYR A 272 -11.76 21.21 -20.15
C TYR A 272 -11.26 22.66 -20.33
N GLU A 273 -12.13 23.64 -20.07
CA GLU A 273 -11.79 25.06 -20.19
C GLU A 273 -11.19 25.61 -18.89
N VAL A 274 -10.16 26.44 -19.01
CA VAL A 274 -9.47 27.08 -17.88
C VAL A 274 -9.13 28.52 -18.23
N GLY A 275 -9.78 29.47 -17.57
CA GLY A 275 -9.60 30.90 -17.87
C GLY A 275 -9.95 31.22 -19.33
N GLU A 276 -9.03 31.84 -20.06
CA GLU A 276 -9.17 32.16 -21.50
C GLU A 276 -8.67 31.03 -22.43
N GLY A 277 -8.27 29.88 -21.89
CA GLY A 277 -7.70 28.77 -22.64
C GLY A 277 -8.38 27.43 -22.37
N PHE A 278 -7.72 26.36 -22.79
CA PHE A 278 -8.15 25.00 -22.50
C PHE A 278 -6.97 24.15 -22.04
N ALA A 279 -7.27 23.15 -21.23
CA ALA A 279 -6.33 22.15 -20.79
C ALA A 279 -6.94 20.76 -20.96
N TYR A 280 -6.11 19.76 -20.74
CA TYR A 280 -6.51 18.36 -20.71
C TYR A 280 -6.19 17.78 -19.34
N ASN A 281 -6.95 16.80 -18.88
CA ASN A 281 -6.65 16.09 -17.64
C ASN A 281 -6.64 14.57 -17.83
N SER A 282 -5.78 13.93 -17.03
CA SER A 282 -5.73 12.49 -16.81
C SER A 282 -5.97 12.20 -15.32
N GLY A 283 -6.60 11.07 -15.02
CA GLY A 283 -6.90 10.63 -13.65
C GLY A 283 -8.40 10.41 -13.38
N PRO A 284 -8.80 10.20 -12.12
CA PRO A 284 -8.01 10.39 -10.91
C PRO A 284 -6.96 9.28 -10.66
N PHE A 285 -5.89 9.64 -9.94
CA PHE A 285 -4.83 8.76 -9.41
C PHE A 285 -4.83 8.80 -7.89
N TYR A 286 -4.35 7.73 -7.25
CA TYR A 286 -4.33 7.57 -5.79
C TYR A 286 -2.95 7.79 -5.17
N SER A 287 -1.88 7.69 -5.96
CA SER A 287 -0.52 8.07 -5.56
C SER A 287 -0.06 9.31 -6.31
N LYS A 288 0.56 10.25 -5.57
CA LYS A 288 1.20 11.42 -6.16
C LYS A 288 2.37 10.99 -7.04
N GLU A 289 3.18 10.07 -6.54
CA GLU A 289 4.36 9.56 -7.21
C GLU A 289 3.99 8.85 -8.52
N TYR A 290 2.88 8.09 -8.53
CA TYR A 290 2.34 7.54 -9.76
C TYR A 290 1.87 8.62 -10.74
N ALA A 291 1.16 9.65 -10.25
CA ALA A 291 0.76 10.79 -11.08
C ALA A 291 1.97 11.55 -11.65
N ASP A 292 3.07 11.65 -10.91
CA ASP A 292 4.33 12.24 -11.39
C ASP A 292 4.95 11.42 -12.54
N ILE A 293 4.93 10.08 -12.47
CA ILE A 293 5.36 9.20 -13.58
C ILE A 293 4.52 9.45 -14.84
N ILE A 294 3.20 9.55 -14.71
CA ILE A 294 2.30 9.85 -15.83
C ILE A 294 2.61 11.23 -16.41
N SER A 295 2.80 12.22 -15.54
CA SER A 295 3.18 13.58 -15.90
C SER A 295 4.49 13.61 -16.69
N ASP A 296 5.51 12.87 -16.26
CA ASP A 296 6.80 12.75 -16.95
C ASP A 296 6.67 12.05 -18.31
N GLY A 297 5.79 11.06 -18.42
CA GLY A 297 5.39 10.46 -19.70
C GLY A 297 4.89 11.50 -20.69
N TYR A 298 4.01 12.42 -20.27
CA TYR A 298 3.55 13.52 -21.12
C TYR A 298 4.66 14.52 -21.45
N ARG A 299 5.56 14.83 -20.50
CA ARG A 299 6.71 15.72 -20.75
C ARG A 299 7.66 15.15 -21.80
N SER A 300 7.81 13.82 -21.85
CA SER A 300 8.62 13.15 -22.88
C SER A 300 8.10 13.41 -24.31
N LEU A 301 6.81 13.73 -24.46
CA LEU A 301 6.17 14.13 -25.72
C LEU A 301 6.28 15.63 -26.00
N ASN A 302 7.12 16.37 -25.26
CA ASN A 302 7.24 17.82 -25.29
C ASN A 302 5.92 18.55 -24.96
N LEU A 303 5.12 17.98 -24.05
CA LEU A 303 3.92 18.62 -23.51
C LEU A 303 4.22 19.21 -22.13
N PHE A 304 3.62 20.36 -21.83
CA PHE A 304 3.65 20.89 -20.46
C PHE A 304 2.62 20.14 -19.61
N SER A 305 3.05 19.57 -18.50
CA SER A 305 2.20 18.83 -17.57
C SER A 305 2.56 19.07 -16.10
N ILE A 306 1.55 19.06 -15.23
CA ILE A 306 1.66 19.24 -13.78
C ILE A 306 0.72 18.31 -13.02
N VAL A 307 1.08 17.95 -11.79
CA VAL A 307 0.23 17.16 -10.87
C VAL A 307 -0.48 18.10 -9.89
N THR A 308 -1.78 17.88 -9.69
CA THR A 308 -2.63 18.64 -8.74
C THR A 308 -3.53 17.70 -7.93
N LEU A 309 -4.01 18.14 -6.78
CA LEU A 309 -4.98 17.41 -5.92
C LEU A 309 -6.45 17.66 -6.31
N THR A 310 -6.71 18.72 -7.06
CA THR A 310 -8.07 19.08 -7.50
C THR A 310 -8.02 19.69 -8.88
N LEU A 311 -9.08 19.49 -9.66
CA LEU A 311 -9.20 20.13 -10.97
C LEU A 311 -9.42 21.65 -10.79
N PRO A 312 -8.78 22.52 -11.60
CA PRO A 312 -8.91 23.97 -11.47
C PRO A 312 -10.34 24.48 -11.54
N THR A 313 -11.23 23.77 -12.23
CA THR A 313 -12.66 24.08 -12.35
C THR A 313 -13.41 23.99 -11.02
N GLU A 314 -12.97 23.14 -10.08
CA GLU A 314 -13.58 23.02 -8.74
C GLU A 314 -13.14 24.13 -7.79
N ILE A 315 -11.96 24.72 -8.03
CA ILE A 315 -11.43 25.84 -7.23
C ILE A 315 -12.27 27.11 -7.49
N ASN A 316 -12.76 27.30 -8.71
CA ASN A 316 -13.60 28.45 -9.07
C ASN A 316 -15.03 28.36 -8.50
N SER A 317 -15.57 27.16 -8.29
CA SER A 317 -16.88 26.99 -7.62
C SER A 317 -16.81 27.29 -6.12
N ILE A 318 -15.71 26.93 -5.45
CA ILE A 318 -15.53 27.18 -4.00
C ILE A 318 -15.43 28.68 -3.71
N ASN A 319 -14.75 29.45 -4.57
CA ASN A 319 -14.65 30.91 -4.39
C ASN A 319 -15.95 31.65 -4.76
N SER A 320 -16.90 31.02 -5.46
CA SER A 320 -18.17 31.66 -5.86
C SER A 320 -19.27 31.59 -4.79
N GLU A 321 -19.16 30.68 -3.82
CA GLU A 321 -20.09 30.61 -2.69
C GLU A 321 -19.78 31.65 -1.60
N ASP A 322 -18.49 31.94 -1.37
CA ASP A 322 -18.07 32.91 -0.35
C ASP A 322 -18.45 34.37 -0.71
N ASP A 323 -18.46 34.73 -1.99
CA ASP A 323 -18.81 36.08 -2.45
C ASP A 323 -20.33 36.37 -2.40
N SER A 324 -21.16 35.34 -2.22
CA SER A 324 -22.63 35.49 -2.13
C SER A 324 -23.12 35.82 -0.71
N THR A 325 -22.26 35.74 0.30
CA THR A 325 -22.61 36.00 1.71
C THR A 325 -22.21 37.38 2.23
N MET A 326 -21.52 38.21 1.43
CA MET A 326 -21.17 39.59 1.79
C MET A 326 -22.14 40.66 1.24
N ASN A 327 -23.18 40.27 0.50
CA ASN A 327 -24.24 41.18 0.06
C ASN A 327 -25.61 40.72 0.59
N ASN A 328 -25.86 40.93 1.88
CA ASN A 328 -27.20 41.11 2.44
C ASN A 328 -27.17 41.97 3.70
#